data_AF-A0A1A8R0R5-F1
#
_entry.id   AF-A0A1A8R0R5-F1
#
_cell.length_a   1.000
_cell.length_b   1.000
_cell.length_c   1.000
_cell.angle_alpha   90.00
_cell.angle_beta   90.00
_cell.angle_gamma   90.00
#
_symmetry.space_group_name_H-M   'P 1'
#
loop_
_entity.id
_entity.type
_entity.pdbx_description
1 polymer ?
#
loop_
_entity_poly.entity_id
_entity_poly.type
_entity_poly.pdbx_seq_one_letter_code
_entity_poly.pdbx_strand_id
1 'polypeptide(L)'
;LSQTCLPKARGELASTDLVRRHAGVLGLRACILSSPYDVPHWMPQILMDLSDHLNDPQPIEMTVKRTLSEFRRTHHDNWQEHRQCFTDDQLLVLTNLLVSPCYYA
;
A
#
# COMPACT_ATOMS: atom_id res chain seq x y z
N LEU A 1 3.19 -10.07 -49.32
CA LEU A 1 3.16 -8.59 -49.23
C LEU A 1 1.75 -8.25 -48.75
N SER A 2 1.45 -7.81 -47.54
CA SER A 2 2.25 -7.11 -46.53
C SER A 2 1.53 -7.25 -45.18
N GLN A 3 2.23 -7.70 -44.13
CA GLN A 3 1.74 -7.64 -42.76
C GLN A 3 1.98 -6.21 -42.25
N THR A 4 0.92 -5.45 -42.02
CA THR A 4 1.02 -4.14 -41.38
C THR A 4 1.08 -4.32 -39.86
N CYS A 5 2.28 -4.21 -39.28
CA CYS A 5 2.46 -4.02 -37.85
C CYS A 5 1.89 -2.65 -37.46
N LEU A 6 0.82 -2.64 -36.68
CA LEU A 6 0.29 -1.43 -36.04
C LEU A 6 1.14 -1.10 -34.80
N PRO A 7 1.61 0.15 -34.61
CA PRO A 7 2.33 0.53 -33.42
C PRO A 7 1.35 0.60 -32.25
N LYS A 8 1.53 -0.28 -31.24
CA LYS A 8 0.69 -0.29 -30.04
C LYS A 8 0.84 1.04 -29.31
N ALA A 9 -0.30 1.69 -29.11
CA ALA A 9 -0.41 3.05 -28.61
C ALA A 9 0.24 3.18 -27.23
N ARG A 10 1.22 4.07 -27.13
CA ARG A 10 1.98 4.38 -25.92
C ARG A 10 1.11 4.87 -24.75
N GLY A 11 -0.14 5.28 -25.02
CA GLY A 11 -1.13 5.72 -24.02
C GLY A 11 -1.96 4.60 -23.38
N GLU A 12 -2.20 3.47 -24.06
CA GLU A 12 -2.90 2.33 -23.45
C GLU A 12 -2.03 1.62 -22.41
N LEU A 13 -0.73 1.54 -22.68
CA LEU A 13 0.25 0.91 -21.78
C LEU A 13 0.27 1.58 -20.40
N ALA A 14 0.33 2.92 -20.36
CA ALA A 14 0.36 3.68 -19.11
C ALA A 14 -0.90 3.48 -18.24
N SER A 15 -2.07 3.39 -18.87
CA SER A 15 -3.33 3.09 -18.17
C SER A 15 -3.36 1.66 -17.65
N THR A 16 -2.90 0.68 -18.44
CA THR A 16 -2.81 -0.72 -18.00
C THR A 16 -1.81 -0.92 -16.87
N ASP A 17 -0.69 -0.18 -16.87
CA ASP A 17 0.32 -0.24 -15.81
C ASP A 17 -0.22 0.33 -14.50
N LEU A 18 -0.96 1.43 -14.55
CA LEU A 18 -1.64 2.01 -13.39
C LEU A 18 -2.66 1.03 -12.80
N VAL A 19 -3.50 0.42 -13.64
CA VAL A 19 -4.50 -0.57 -13.20
C VAL A 19 -3.81 -1.78 -12.56
N ARG A 20 -2.75 -2.30 -13.17
CA ARG A 20 -2.01 -3.45 -12.64
C ARG A 20 -1.35 -3.14 -11.30
N ARG A 21 -0.75 -1.95 -11.16
CA ARG A 21 -0.15 -1.51 -9.90
C ARG A 21 -1.22 -1.32 -8.82
N HIS A 22 -2.33 -0.67 -9.15
CA HIS A 22 -3.42 -0.49 -8.21
C HIS A 22 -4.05 -1.82 -7.77
N ALA A 23 -4.21 -2.78 -8.68
CA ALA A 23 -4.68 -4.13 -8.35
C ALA A 23 -3.74 -4.83 -7.35
N GLY A 24 -2.42 -4.69 -7.52
CA GLY A 24 -1.44 -5.18 -6.55
C GLY A 24 -1.62 -4.56 -5.16
N VAL A 25 -1.72 -3.23 -5.10
CA VAL A 25 -1.96 -2.49 -3.84
C VAL A 25 -3.27 -2.88 -3.17
N LEU A 26 -4.34 -3.10 -3.94
CA LEU A 26 -5.62 -3.60 -3.42
C LEU A 26 -5.49 -5.02 -2.84
N GLY A 27 -4.68 -5.89 -3.47
CA GLY A 27 -4.36 -7.21 -2.95
C GLY A 27 -3.62 -7.15 -1.62
N LEU A 28 -2.55 -6.35 -1.54
CA LEU A 28 -1.79 -6.13 -0.30
C LEU A 28 -2.68 -5.56 0.82
N ARG A 29 -3.54 -4.60 0.48
CA ARG A 29 -4.56 -4.08 1.40
C ARG A 29 -5.48 -5.18 1.92
N ALA A 30 -6.00 -6.03 1.04
CA ALA A 30 -6.89 -7.12 1.45
C ALA A 30 -6.19 -8.09 2.41
N CYS A 31 -4.90 -8.39 2.19
CA CYS A 31 -4.10 -9.19 3.12
C CYS A 31 -4.02 -8.54 4.50
N ILE A 32 -3.69 -7.25 4.59
CA ILE A 32 -3.64 -6.54 5.89
C ILE A 32 -5.00 -6.58 6.59
N LEU A 33 -6.08 -6.26 5.87
CA LEU A 33 -7.42 -6.20 6.43
C LEU A 33 -7.98 -7.58 6.82
N SER A 34 -7.38 -8.67 6.33
CA SER A 34 -7.78 -10.04 6.70
C SER A 34 -7.33 -10.45 8.10
N SER A 35 -6.37 -9.74 8.68
CA SER A 35 -5.82 -10.02 10.01
C SER A 35 -5.94 -8.78 10.92
N PRO A 36 -7.16 -8.41 11.34
CA PRO A 36 -7.32 -7.36 12.33
C PRO A 36 -6.84 -7.85 13.69
N TYR A 37 -6.25 -6.95 14.49
CA TYR A 37 -5.78 -7.21 15.86
C TYR A 37 -4.59 -8.18 16.00
N ASP A 38 -3.97 -8.58 14.90
CA ASP A 38 -2.80 -9.47 14.91
C ASP A 38 -1.81 -9.07 13.82
N VAL A 39 -0.51 -9.20 14.13
CA VAL A 39 0.59 -8.86 13.24
C VAL A 39 1.38 -10.13 12.90
N PRO A 40 0.94 -10.90 11.88
CA PRO A 40 1.66 -12.06 11.42
C PRO A 40 3.00 -11.65 10.78
N HIS A 41 3.95 -12.59 10.69
CA HIS A 41 5.33 -12.32 10.25
C HIS A 41 5.47 -11.67 8.86
N TRP A 42 4.46 -11.81 7.99
CA TRP A 42 4.45 -11.22 6.65
C TRP A 42 3.90 -9.78 6.64
N MET A 43 3.17 -9.37 7.68
CA MET A 43 2.50 -8.07 7.77
C MET A 43 3.49 -6.90 7.76
N PRO A 44 4.60 -6.93 8.52
CA PRO A 44 5.57 -5.84 8.52
C PRO A 44 6.14 -5.57 7.12
N GLN A 45 6.48 -6.62 6.37
CA GLN A 45 7.02 -6.46 5.03
C GLN A 45 5.99 -5.88 4.06
N ILE A 46 4.74 -6.35 4.10
CA ILE A 46 3.66 -5.81 3.25
C ILE A 46 3.43 -4.31 3.55
N LEU A 47 3.51 -3.90 4.81
CA LEU A 47 3.39 -2.49 5.18
C LEU A 47 4.53 -1.63 4.62
N MET A 48 5.75 -2.17 4.54
CA MET A 48 6.87 -1.49 3.87
C MET A 48 6.65 -1.40 2.37
N ASP A 49 6.24 -2.49 1.72
CA ASP A 49 5.98 -2.49 0.28
C ASP A 49 4.86 -1.48 -0.06
N LEU A 50 3.84 -1.35 0.79
CA LEU A 50 2.80 -0.33 0.62
C LEU A 50 3.32 1.10 0.80
N SER A 51 4.30 1.32 1.66
CA SER A 51 4.86 2.67 1.88
C SER A 51 5.51 3.25 0.63
N ASP A 52 6.12 2.41 -0.20
CA ASP A 52 6.72 2.80 -1.47
C ASP A 52 5.67 3.33 -2.48
N HIS A 53 4.41 2.94 -2.30
CA HIS A 53 3.29 3.35 -3.16
C HIS A 53 2.59 4.64 -2.73
N LEU A 54 3.11 5.36 -1.73
CA LEU A 54 2.52 6.64 -1.29
C LEU A 54 2.73 7.79 -2.28
N ASN A 55 3.76 7.70 -3.12
CA ASN A 55 4.05 8.71 -4.14
C ASN A 55 3.43 8.36 -5.51
N ASP A 56 2.70 7.25 -5.60
CA ASP A 56 2.01 6.88 -6.84
C ASP A 56 0.79 7.79 -7.10
N PRO A 57 0.41 8.00 -8.37
CA PRO A 57 -0.76 8.79 -8.71
C PRO A 57 -2.05 8.18 -8.17
N GLN A 58 -3.07 9.03 -8.02
CA GLN A 58 -4.42 8.60 -7.68
C GLN A 58 -4.92 7.54 -8.68
N PRO A 59 -5.61 6.49 -8.23
CA PRO A 59 -6.18 6.29 -6.88
C PRO A 59 -5.27 5.52 -5.89
N ILE A 60 -4.02 5.22 -6.24
CA ILE A 60 -3.15 4.33 -5.45
C ILE A 60 -2.82 4.96 -4.09
N GLU A 61 -2.30 6.19 -4.07
CA GLU A 61 -1.94 6.90 -2.84
C GLU A 61 -3.10 6.90 -1.82
N MET A 62 -4.33 7.21 -2.26
CA MET A 62 -5.50 7.23 -1.38
C MET A 62 -5.78 5.84 -0.79
N THR A 63 -5.67 4.78 -1.60
CA THR A 63 -5.87 3.40 -1.12
C THR A 63 -4.81 3.03 -0.08
N VAL A 64 -3.55 3.39 -0.28
CA VAL A 64 -2.48 3.15 0.69
C VAL A 64 -2.76 3.88 2.01
N LYS A 65 -3.05 5.19 1.95
CA LYS A 65 -3.36 6.00 3.16
C LYS A 65 -4.54 5.43 3.94
N ARG A 66 -5.62 5.04 3.25
CA ARG A 66 -6.78 4.39 3.89
C ARG A 66 -6.40 3.07 4.57
N THR A 67 -5.56 2.27 3.93
CA THR A 67 -5.09 0.99 4.48
C THR A 67 -4.27 1.20 5.76
N LEU A 68 -3.34 2.15 5.74
CA LEU A 68 -2.52 2.49 6.92
C LEU A 68 -3.36 3.05 8.07
N SER A 69 -4.38 3.85 7.76
CA SER A 69 -5.32 4.37 8.76
C SER A 69 -6.13 3.25 9.42
N GLU A 70 -6.66 2.31 8.64
CA GLU A 70 -7.38 1.15 9.17
C GLU A 70 -6.48 0.21 9.98
N PHE A 71 -5.24 -0.02 9.52
CA PHE A 71 -4.24 -0.78 10.28
C PHE A 71 -3.99 -0.14 11.65
N ARG A 72 -3.70 1.17 11.67
CA ARG A 72 -3.49 1.92 12.91
C ARG A 72 -4.71 1.84 13.83
N ARG A 73 -5.92 1.98 13.29
CA ARG A 73 -7.17 1.93 14.06
C ARG A 73 -7.39 0.57 14.72
N THR A 74 -7.08 -0.52 14.02
CA THR A 74 -7.32 -1.89 14.49
C THR A 74 -6.22 -2.42 15.42
N HIS A 75 -5.00 -1.91 15.32
CA HIS A 75 -3.84 -2.38 16.10
C HIS A 75 -3.41 -1.40 17.21
N HIS A 76 -4.17 -0.33 17.44
CA HIS A 76 -3.84 0.71 18.42
C HIS A 76 -3.82 0.18 19.85
N ASP A 77 -4.81 -0.63 20.23
CA ASP A 77 -5.01 -1.05 21.63
C ASP A 77 -3.85 -1.92 22.14
N ASN A 78 -3.34 -2.82 21.29
CA ASN A 78 -2.21 -3.71 21.60
C ASN A 78 -0.90 -3.27 20.93
N TRP A 79 -0.76 -1.97 20.60
CA TRP A 79 0.38 -1.49 19.81
C TRP A 79 1.75 -1.79 20.45
N GLN A 80 1.86 -1.84 21.78
CA GLN A 80 3.13 -2.15 22.47
C GLN A 80 3.61 -3.59 22.25
N GLU A 81 2.70 -4.52 21.98
CA GLU A 81 3.02 -5.90 21.62
C GLU A 81 3.31 -5.97 20.13
N HIS A 82 2.40 -5.42 19.30
CA HIS A 82 2.53 -5.46 17.85
C HIS A 82 3.80 -4.78 17.33
N ARG A 83 4.26 -3.69 17.95
CA ARG A 83 5.50 -3.01 17.56
C ARG A 83 6.74 -3.89 17.68
N GLN A 84 6.71 -4.95 18.50
CA GLN A 84 7.82 -5.89 18.65
C GLN A 84 7.99 -6.80 17.44
N CYS A 85 6.96 -6.91 16.58
CA CYS A 85 7.02 -7.61 15.31
C CYS A 85 7.73 -6.80 14.21
N PHE A 86 8.07 -5.54 14.47
CA PHE A 86 8.72 -4.64 13.52
C PHE A 86 10.16 -4.34 13.95
N THR A 87 11.02 -4.10 12.97
CA THR A 87 12.35 -3.54 13.23
C THR A 87 12.28 -2.03 13.50
N ASP A 88 13.32 -1.47 14.13
CA ASP A 88 13.37 -0.03 14.43
C ASP A 88 13.24 0.83 13.16
N ASP A 89 13.84 0.41 12.05
CA ASP A 89 13.75 1.08 10.76
C ASP A 89 12.30 1.07 10.22
N GLN A 90 11.61 -0.07 10.33
CA GLN A 90 10.21 -0.19 9.91
C GLN A 90 9.29 0.68 10.78
N LEU A 91 9.53 0.74 12.09
CA LEU A 91 8.77 1.59 13.01
C LEU A 91 8.98 3.08 12.71
N LEU A 92 10.19 3.48 12.32
CA LEU A 92 10.49 4.85 11.91
C LEU A 92 9.70 5.24 10.66
N VAL A 93 9.68 4.36 9.65
CA VAL A 93 8.85 4.55 8.45
C VAL A 93 7.38 4.69 8.87
N LEU A 94 6.82 3.72 9.59
CA LEU A 94 5.42 3.75 10.02
C LEU A 94 5.05 5.02 10.79
N THR A 95 5.93 5.50 11.67
CA THR A 95 5.70 6.74 12.43
C THR A 95 5.59 7.95 11.49
N ASN A 96 6.49 8.08 10.52
CA ASN A 96 6.43 9.16 9.53
C ASN A 96 5.13 9.12 8.70
N LEU A 97 4.66 7.92 8.37
CA LEU A 97 3.45 7.74 7.57
C LEU A 97 2.17 8.02 8.35
N LEU A 98 2.10 7.57 9.60
CA LEU A 98 0.90 7.66 10.44
C LEU A 98 0.70 9.06 11.06
N VAL A 99 1.71 9.93 11.03
CA VAL A 99 1.61 11.32 11.54
C VAL A 99 0.92 12.25 10.53
N SER A 100 0.82 11.88 9.25
CA SER A 100 0.16 12.72 8.24
C SER A 100 -1.36 12.73 8.44
N PRO A 101 -1.98 13.91 8.69
CA PRO A 101 -3.43 14.01 8.82
C PRO A 101 -4.10 13.56 7.52
N CYS A 102 -4.92 12.50 7.58
CA CYS A 102 -5.69 11.99 6.44
C CYS A 102 -6.89 12.91 6.08
N TYR A 103 -6.84 14.19 6.43
CA TYR A 103 -8.01 15.08 6.51
C TYR A 103 -8.21 16.03 5.31
N TYR A 104 -7.35 15.96 4.29
CA TYR A 104 -7.50 16.76 3.08
C TYR A 104 -7.46 15.87 1.84
N ALA A 105 -8.63 15.36 1.45
CA ALA A 105 -8.95 14.90 0.10
C ALA A 105 -10.44 15.17 -0.14
#